data_AF-A0A8H7K1V0-F1
#
_entry.id   AF-A0A8H7K1V0-F1
#
_cell.length_a   1.000
_cell.length_b   1.000
_cell.length_c   1.000
_cell.angle_alpha   90.00
_cell.angle_beta   90.00
_cell.angle_gamma   90.00
#
_symmetry.space_group_name_H-M   'P 1'
#
loop_
_entity.id
_entity.type
_entity.pdbx_description
1 polymer ?
#
loop_
_entity_poly.entity_id
_entity_poly.type
_entity_poly.pdbx_seq_one_letter_code
_entity_poly.pdbx_strand_id
1 'polypeptide(L)'
;VNERWRAQWQRETRGRATFRHTPEPTPKVLQLHEHFSKRQSAIYIQLRTEKRGTRDFLFKRRVPGIADPRCDCGEGRQTVAHILLQCRKYTAMRKQEIGRFQRLQDLRALLTESKVAAKVVKFMERTQILGQFRISP
;
A
#
# COMPACT_ATOMS: atom_id res chain seq x y z
N VAL A 1 3.75 11.46 -23.56
CA VAL A 1 2.70 12.07 -22.71
C VAL A 1 2.62 13.54 -23.08
N ASN A 2 1.43 14.08 -23.37
CA ASN A 2 1.25 15.49 -23.74
C ASN A 2 1.73 16.43 -22.61
N GLU A 3 2.44 17.51 -22.94
CA GLU A 3 3.07 18.43 -21.96
C GLU A 3 2.06 19.06 -20.99
N ARG A 4 0.86 19.41 -21.49
CA ARG A 4 -0.25 19.94 -20.67
C ARG A 4 -0.63 18.95 -19.57
N TRP A 5 -0.70 17.66 -19.91
CA TRP A 5 -1.03 16.59 -18.96
C TRP A 5 0.06 16.41 -17.92
N ARG A 6 1.34 16.50 -18.31
CA ARG A 6 2.47 16.43 -17.37
C ARG A 6 2.44 17.60 -16.38
N ALA A 7 2.21 18.83 -16.87
CA ALA A 7 2.11 20.02 -16.02
C ALA A 7 0.91 19.95 -15.05
N GLN A 8 -0.25 19.50 -15.53
CA GLN A 8 -1.43 19.30 -14.69
C GLN A 8 -1.17 18.25 -13.60
N TRP A 9 -0.56 17.12 -13.96
CA TRP A 9 -0.22 16.05 -13.01
C TRP A 9 0.75 16.52 -11.90
N GLN A 10 1.72 17.36 -12.25
CA GLN A 10 2.65 17.92 -11.27
C GLN A 10 1.96 18.90 -10.30
N ARG A 11 1.08 19.77 -10.81
CA ARG A 11 0.39 20.82 -10.03
C ARG A 11 -0.79 20.31 -9.21
N GLU A 12 -1.41 19.20 -9.59
CA GLU A 12 -2.58 18.65 -8.89
C GLU A 12 -2.24 18.29 -7.43
N THR A 13 -3.12 18.72 -6.51
CA THR A 13 -2.99 18.52 -5.06
C THR A 13 -3.78 17.30 -4.59
N ARG A 14 -4.71 16.80 -5.40
CA ARG A 14 -5.44 15.56 -5.18
C ARG A 14 -4.60 14.36 -5.64
N GLY A 15 -4.82 13.20 -5.03
CA GLY A 15 -4.15 11.95 -5.47
C GLY A 15 -2.64 11.87 -5.20
N ARG A 16 -2.07 12.73 -4.34
CA ARG A 16 -0.62 12.78 -4.09
C ARG A 16 0.02 11.47 -3.61
N ALA A 17 -0.76 10.57 -3.00
CA ALA A 17 -0.27 9.24 -2.65
C ALA A 17 0.25 8.49 -3.89
N THR A 18 -0.53 8.45 -4.97
CA THR A 18 -0.12 7.85 -6.25
C THR A 18 1.07 8.58 -6.86
N PHE A 19 1.09 9.93 -6.79
CA PHE A 19 2.20 10.74 -7.30
C PHE A 19 3.54 10.38 -6.65
N ARG A 20 3.58 10.09 -5.34
CA ARG A 20 4.80 9.66 -4.64
C ARG A 20 5.43 8.42 -5.27
N HIS A 21 4.62 7.53 -5.82
CA HIS A 21 5.07 6.28 -6.42
C HIS A 21 5.26 6.39 -7.94
N THR A 22 4.41 7.15 -8.64
CA THR A 22 4.45 7.39 -10.08
C THR A 22 4.41 8.91 -10.33
N PRO A 23 5.55 9.61 -10.23
CA PRO A 23 5.63 11.04 -10.52
C PRO A 23 5.42 11.33 -12.02
N GLU A 24 5.69 10.35 -12.88
CA GLU A 24 5.36 10.39 -14.30
C GLU A 24 4.62 9.10 -14.69
N PRO A 25 3.38 9.19 -15.22
CA PRO A 25 2.64 8.03 -15.70
C PRO A 25 3.30 7.51 -16.98
N THR A 26 3.99 6.38 -16.86
CA THR A 26 4.60 5.65 -17.99
C THR A 26 3.96 4.26 -18.10
N PRO A 27 4.02 3.60 -19.27
CA PRO A 27 3.51 2.23 -19.43
C PRO A 27 4.12 1.23 -18.43
N LYS A 28 5.30 1.52 -17.85
CA LYS A 28 5.91 0.72 -16.78
C LYS A 28 5.00 0.54 -15.56
N VAL A 29 4.03 1.43 -15.33
CA VAL A 29 3.06 1.26 -14.25
C VAL A 29 2.18 0.03 -14.48
N LEU A 30 1.89 -0.31 -15.74
CA LEU A 30 1.09 -1.49 -16.12
C LEU A 30 1.89 -2.78 -15.90
N GLN A 31 3.20 -2.75 -16.17
CA GLN A 31 4.10 -3.90 -15.93
C GLN A 31 4.10 -4.35 -14.47
N LEU A 32 3.83 -3.45 -13.52
CA LEU A 32 3.71 -3.79 -12.10
C LEU A 32 2.50 -4.69 -11.80
N HIS A 33 1.52 -4.74 -12.70
CA HIS A 33 0.30 -5.53 -12.56
C HIS A 33 0.33 -6.85 -13.32
N GLU A 34 1.29 -7.07 -14.23
CA GLU A 34 1.36 -8.27 -15.08
C GLU A 34 1.44 -9.58 -14.28
N HIS A 35 2.00 -9.53 -13.07
CA HIS A 35 2.17 -10.70 -12.21
C HIS A 35 1.10 -10.80 -11.11
N PHE A 36 0.05 -9.98 -11.15
CA PHE A 36 -1.00 -9.96 -10.13
C PHE A 36 -2.31 -10.53 -10.66
N SER A 37 -2.92 -11.42 -9.87
CA SER A 37 -4.35 -11.68 -10.01
C SER A 37 -5.16 -10.38 -9.84
N LYS A 38 -6.42 -10.38 -10.27
CA LYS A 38 -7.34 -9.24 -10.07
C LYS A 38 -7.40 -8.79 -8.60
N ARG A 39 -7.44 -9.75 -7.67
CA ARG A 39 -7.43 -9.50 -6.23
C ARG A 39 -6.12 -8.82 -5.78
N GLN A 40 -4.99 -9.36 -6.20
CA GLN A 40 -3.66 -8.81 -5.88
C GLN A 40 -3.47 -7.40 -6.43
N SER A 41 -3.93 -7.15 -7.65
CA SER A 41 -3.94 -5.82 -8.25
C SER A 41 -4.78 -4.83 -7.43
N ALA A 42 -5.95 -5.26 -6.94
CA ALA A 42 -6.80 -4.42 -6.11
C ALA A 42 -6.16 -4.10 -4.74
N ILE A 43 -5.47 -5.07 -4.12
CA ILE A 43 -4.66 -4.84 -2.91
C ILE A 43 -3.57 -3.83 -3.21
N TYR A 44 -2.78 -4.06 -4.25
CA TYR A 44 -1.66 -3.20 -4.63
C TYR A 44 -2.09 -1.74 -4.87
N ILE A 45 -3.20 -1.52 -5.58
CA ILE A 45 -3.76 -0.17 -5.78
C ILE A 45 -4.15 0.46 -4.45
N GLN A 46 -4.76 -0.28 -3.53
CA GLN A 46 -5.13 0.24 -2.22
C GLN A 46 -3.91 0.63 -1.38
N LEU A 47 -2.81 -0.12 -1.47
CA LEU A 47 -1.56 0.24 -0.80
C LEU A 47 -0.98 1.54 -1.36
N ARG A 48 -0.90 1.67 -2.69
CA ARG A 48 -0.30 2.85 -3.34
C ARG A 48 -1.15 4.11 -3.22
N THR A 49 -2.45 3.96 -3.12
CA THR A 49 -3.38 5.08 -2.94
C THR A 49 -3.60 5.40 -1.47
N GLU A 50 -3.21 4.49 -0.57
CA GLU A 50 -3.53 4.49 0.87
C GLU A 50 -5.03 4.67 1.12
N LYS A 51 -5.87 4.04 0.28
CA LYS A 51 -7.34 4.15 0.36
C LYS A 51 -7.98 2.85 0.83
N ARG A 52 -9.11 3.00 1.52
CA ARG A 52 -10.08 1.98 1.98
C ARG A 52 -9.66 1.03 3.11
N GLY A 53 -8.40 0.65 3.21
CA GLY A 53 -8.05 -0.54 4.00
C GLY A 53 -7.60 -0.33 5.45
N THR A 54 -7.01 0.80 5.77
CA THR A 54 -6.31 0.98 7.04
C THR A 54 -7.18 1.69 8.06
N ARG A 55 -7.02 1.39 9.36
CA ARG A 55 -7.78 2.10 10.42
C ARG A 55 -7.58 3.62 10.36
N ASP A 56 -6.37 4.10 10.03
CA ASP A 56 -6.13 5.53 9.85
C ASP A 56 -7.01 6.14 8.75
N PHE A 57 -7.11 5.47 7.59
CA PHE A 57 -7.93 5.95 6.49
C PHE A 57 -9.42 5.91 6.85
N LEU A 58 -9.89 4.80 7.42
CA LEU A 58 -11.30 4.61 7.79
C LEU A 58 -11.74 5.63 8.84
N PHE A 59 -10.91 5.88 9.85
CA PHE A 59 -11.14 6.92 10.85
C PHE A 59 -11.23 8.31 10.22
N LYS A 60 -10.29 8.68 9.33
CA LYS A 60 -10.32 9.97 8.61
C LYS A 60 -11.59 10.16 7.77
N ARG A 61 -12.23 9.06 7.35
CA ARG A 61 -13.50 9.07 6.61
C ARG A 61 -14.74 8.94 7.50
N ARG A 62 -14.56 8.88 8.83
CA ARG A 62 -15.64 8.74 9.82
C ARG A 62 -16.53 7.53 9.53
N VAL A 63 -15.92 6.42 9.12
CA VAL A 63 -16.65 5.17 8.89
C VAL A 63 -17.27 4.70 10.22
N PRO A 64 -18.58 4.40 10.27
CA PRO A 64 -19.23 3.90 11.48
C PRO A 64 -18.50 2.68 12.07
N GLY A 65 -18.38 2.64 13.40
CA GLY A 65 -17.65 1.58 14.11
C GLY A 65 -16.13 1.77 14.16
N ILE A 66 -15.56 2.78 13.50
CA ILE A 66 -14.12 3.08 13.57
C ILE A 66 -13.90 4.38 14.35
N ALA A 67 -13.81 4.25 15.68
CA ALA A 67 -13.59 5.37 16.59
C ALA A 67 -12.11 5.73 16.82
N ASP A 68 -11.18 4.84 16.49
CA ASP A 68 -9.75 5.01 16.76
C ASP A 68 -8.90 4.62 15.53
N PRO A 69 -8.02 5.54 15.03
CA PRO A 69 -7.09 5.25 13.94
C PRO A 69 -5.90 4.36 14.34
N ARG A 70 -5.69 4.08 15.63
CA ARG A 70 -4.52 3.34 16.12
C ARG A 70 -4.52 1.90 15.64
N CYS A 71 -3.30 1.39 15.44
CA CYS A 71 -3.08 -0.03 15.19
C CYS A 71 -3.19 -0.79 16.52
N ASP A 72 -3.74 -2.00 16.46
CA ASP A 72 -3.86 -2.89 17.63
C ASP A 72 -2.50 -3.35 18.21
N CYS A 73 -1.37 -2.98 17.58
CA CYS A 73 -0.04 -3.17 18.16
C CYS A 73 0.32 -2.10 19.20
N GLY A 74 -0.48 -1.03 19.33
CA GLY A 74 -0.26 0.06 20.28
C GLY A 74 0.63 1.21 19.78
N GLU A 75 1.43 1.02 18.73
CA GLU A 75 2.51 1.93 18.31
C GLU A 75 2.11 3.03 17.31
N GLY A 76 0.94 3.63 17.52
CA GLY A 76 0.46 4.76 16.72
C GLY A 76 -0.59 4.37 15.68
N ARG A 77 -0.74 5.22 14.66
CA ARG A 77 -1.82 5.12 13.67
C ARG A 77 -1.54 3.99 12.69
N GLN A 78 -2.56 3.18 12.39
CA GLN A 78 -2.43 2.11 11.41
C GLN A 78 -2.43 2.70 9.99
N THR A 79 -1.25 3.02 9.47
CA THR A 79 -1.03 3.44 8.08
C THR A 79 -0.37 2.32 7.27
N VAL A 80 -0.32 2.44 5.94
CA VAL A 80 0.43 1.50 5.08
C VAL A 80 1.91 1.49 5.47
N ALA A 81 2.50 2.67 5.69
CA ALA A 81 3.87 2.81 6.19
C ALA A 81 4.06 2.08 7.52
N HIS A 82 3.15 2.26 8.48
CA HIS A 82 3.24 1.58 9.76
C HIS A 82 3.22 0.05 9.60
N ILE A 83 2.26 -0.49 8.85
CA ILE A 83 2.11 -1.93 8.64
C ILE A 83 3.36 -2.54 7.98
N LEU A 84 3.86 -1.91 6.91
CA LEU A 84 4.96 -2.41 6.10
C LEU A 84 6.34 -2.20 6.71
N LEU A 85 6.53 -1.16 7.52
CA LEU A 85 7.87 -0.76 7.98
C LEU A 85 8.10 -1.04 9.47
N GLN A 86 7.07 -0.89 10.31
CA GLN A 86 7.25 -0.69 11.76
C GLN A 86 6.48 -1.69 12.64
N CYS A 87 5.28 -2.09 12.23
CA CYS A 87 4.32 -2.76 13.10
C CYS A 87 4.88 -4.05 13.72
N ARG A 88 5.11 -4.09 15.04
CA ARG A 88 5.73 -5.26 15.71
C ARG A 88 4.91 -6.52 15.59
N LYS A 89 3.57 -6.39 15.55
CA LYS A 89 2.62 -7.50 15.31
C LYS A 89 2.95 -8.31 14.05
N TYR A 90 3.52 -7.66 13.03
CA TYR A 90 3.79 -8.27 11.73
C TYR A 90 5.27 -8.57 11.48
N THR A 91 6.15 -8.44 12.48
CA THR A 91 7.60 -8.59 12.28
C THR A 91 7.99 -9.95 11.70
N ALA A 92 7.49 -11.05 12.27
CA ALA A 92 7.79 -12.39 11.78
C ALA A 92 7.28 -12.60 10.35
N MET A 93 6.04 -12.19 10.07
CA MET A 93 5.41 -12.32 8.76
C MET A 93 6.10 -11.45 7.70
N ARG A 94 6.51 -10.22 8.02
CA ARG A 94 7.32 -9.37 7.12
C ARG A 94 8.65 -10.03 6.79
N LYS A 95 9.34 -10.58 7.80
CA LYS A 95 10.61 -11.28 7.61
C LYS A 95 10.45 -12.52 6.72
N GLN A 96 9.35 -13.25 6.89
CA GLN A 96 9.04 -14.44 6.10
C GLN A 96 8.71 -14.10 4.63
N GLU A 97 7.83 -13.13 4.39
CA GLU A 97 7.32 -12.85 3.04
C GLU A 97 8.20 -11.88 2.25
N ILE A 98 8.65 -10.79 2.87
CA ILE A 98 9.45 -9.75 2.20
C ILE A 98 10.94 -10.11 2.25
N GLY A 99 11.41 -10.67 3.36
CA GLY A 99 12.80 -11.08 3.54
C GLY A 99 13.76 -9.92 3.82
N ARG A 100 15.05 -10.14 3.58
CA ARG A 100 16.07 -9.09 3.65
C ARG A 100 16.00 -8.25 2.38
N PHE A 101 15.43 -7.06 2.48
CA PHE A 101 15.45 -6.05 1.44
C PHE A 101 16.27 -4.85 1.92
N GLN A 102 17.27 -4.42 1.16
CA GLN A 102 18.20 -3.36 1.57
C GLN A 102 17.48 -2.03 1.86
N ARG A 103 16.38 -1.77 1.15
CA ARG A 103 15.55 -0.56 1.31
C ARG A 103 14.24 -0.85 2.03
N LEU A 104 14.24 -1.76 3.01
CA LEU A 104 13.03 -2.13 3.76
C LEU A 104 12.36 -0.94 4.45
N GLN A 105 13.09 0.15 4.73
CA GLN A 105 12.55 1.38 5.31
C GLN A 105 11.98 2.36 4.26
N ASP A 106 12.17 2.08 2.97
CA ASP A 106 11.68 2.91 1.88
C ASP A 106 10.34 2.37 1.36
N LEU A 107 9.24 2.99 1.81
CA LEU A 107 7.89 2.64 1.36
C LEU A 107 7.73 2.73 -0.16
N ARG A 108 8.41 3.68 -0.82
CA ARG A 108 8.30 3.83 -2.27
C ARG A 108 8.95 2.63 -2.94
N ALA A 109 10.15 2.26 -2.53
CA ALA A 109 10.87 1.11 -3.09
C ALA A 109 10.06 -0.19 -2.95
N LEU A 110 9.49 -0.43 -1.75
CA LEU A 110 8.62 -1.59 -1.49
C LEU A 110 7.41 -1.67 -2.43
N LEU A 111 6.89 -0.52 -2.89
CA LEU A 111 5.68 -0.43 -3.72
C LEU A 111 5.97 -0.11 -5.19
N THR A 112 7.24 -0.04 -5.63
CA THR A 112 7.58 0.22 -7.03
C THR A 112 8.51 -0.81 -7.65
N GLU A 113 9.24 -1.60 -6.86
CA GLU A 113 10.07 -2.67 -7.38
C GLU A 113 9.23 -3.94 -7.57
N SER A 114 8.96 -4.34 -8.82
CA SER A 114 7.98 -5.40 -9.18
C SER A 114 8.06 -6.66 -8.30
N LYS A 115 9.25 -7.28 -8.18
CA LYS A 115 9.45 -8.49 -7.36
C LYS A 115 9.18 -8.26 -5.87
N VAL A 116 9.47 -7.06 -5.36
CA VAL A 116 9.26 -6.70 -3.95
C VAL A 116 7.80 -6.37 -3.72
N ALA A 117 7.16 -5.64 -4.63
CA ALA A 117 5.74 -5.32 -4.59
C ALA A 117 4.88 -6.59 -4.55
N ALA A 118 5.24 -7.64 -5.30
CA ALA A 118 4.57 -8.93 -5.23
C ALA A 118 4.64 -9.58 -3.85
N LYS A 119 5.82 -9.56 -3.21
CA LYS A 119 6.00 -10.03 -1.84
C LYS A 119 5.19 -9.21 -0.84
N VAL A 120 5.16 -7.89 -1.02
CA VAL A 120 4.36 -6.97 -0.19
C VAL A 120 2.88 -7.26 -0.31
N VAL A 121 2.37 -7.50 -1.52
CA VAL A 121 0.96 -7.86 -1.74
C VAL A 121 0.65 -9.19 -1.05
N LYS A 122 1.48 -10.23 -1.23
CA LYS A 122 1.31 -11.52 -0.56
C LYS A 122 1.35 -11.40 0.97
N PHE A 123 2.26 -10.58 1.50
CA PHE A 123 2.30 -10.22 2.91
C PHE A 123 0.96 -9.61 3.36
N MET A 124 0.45 -8.61 2.63
CA MET A 124 -0.81 -7.95 2.97
C MET A 124 -2.00 -8.91 2.89
N GLU A 125 -2.03 -9.82 1.93
CA GLU A 125 -3.01 -10.91 1.87
C GLU A 125 -2.99 -11.73 3.16
N ARG A 126 -1.81 -12.13 3.66
CA ARG A 126 -1.69 -12.90 4.91
C ARG A 126 -2.09 -12.12 6.16
N THR A 127 -1.94 -10.79 6.18
CA THR A 127 -2.33 -9.98 7.34
C THR A 127 -3.84 -9.92 7.59
N GLN A 128 -4.66 -10.16 6.55
CA GLN A 128 -6.13 -10.05 6.59
C GLN A 128 -6.68 -8.69 7.08
N ILE A 129 -5.85 -7.64 7.13
CA ILE A 129 -6.23 -6.28 7.52
C ILE A 129 -7.26 -5.72 6.54
N LEU A 130 -7.06 -6.00 5.25
CA LEU A 130 -7.99 -5.63 4.19
C LEU A 130 -9.14 -6.63 4.17
N GLY A 131 -10.09 -6.46 5.09
CA GLY A 131 -11.20 -7.40 5.35
C GLY A 131 -12.01 -7.81 4.11
N GLN A 132 -12.10 -6.95 3.10
CA GLN A 132 -12.76 -7.22 1.82
C GLN A 132 -12.04 -8.27 0.95
N PHE A 133 -10.82 -8.63 1.31
CA PHE A 133 -10.01 -9.64 0.62
C PHE A 133 -9.79 -10.85 1.51
N ARG A 134 -10.57 -11.08 2.56
CA ARG A 134 -10.42 -12.29 3.37
C ARG A 134 -10.53 -13.53 2.48
N ILE A 135 -9.59 -14.45 2.64
CA ILE A 135 -9.65 -15.74 1.95
C ILE A 135 -10.58 -16.58 2.82
N SER A 136 -11.79 -16.85 2.32
CA SER A 136 -12.66 -17.83 2.98
C SER A 136 -11.92 -19.18 3.04
N PRO A 137 -12.06 -19.95 4.14
CA PRO A 137 -11.49 -21.28 4.25
C PRO A 137 -11.85 -22.19 3.07
#